data_AF-A0A6J6I3Y0-F1
#
_entry.id   AF-A0A6J6I3Y0-F1
#
_cell.length_a   1.000
_cell.length_b   1.000
_cell.length_c   1.000
_cell.angle_alpha   90.00
_cell.angle_beta   90.00
_cell.angle_gamma   90.00
#
_symmetry.space_group_name_H-M   'P 1'
#
loop_
_entity.id
_entity.type
_entity.pdbx_description
1 polymer ?
#
loop_
_entity_poly.entity_id
_entity_poly.type
_entity_poly.pdbx_seq_one_letter_code
_entity_poly.pdbx_strand_id
1 'polypeptide(L)' 'MTDASSSVRITPEPTIEEAAAIAAAIEITRPRIMVGQEVEPEARWRFSGRWWSRPVASRRARPAARS' A
#
# COMPACT_ATOMS: atom_id res chain seq x y z
N MET A 1 -19.48 -23.39 -9.82
CA MET A 1 -18.44 -22.44 -10.28
C MET A 1 -17.22 -22.67 -9.40
N THR A 2 -16.34 -23.58 -9.80
CA THR A 2 -15.11 -23.92 -9.07
C THR A 2 -14.09 -22.82 -9.28
N ASP A 3 -13.76 -22.10 -8.21
CA ASP A 3 -12.67 -21.12 -8.21
C ASP A 3 -11.35 -21.89 -8.32
N ALA A 4 -10.65 -21.71 -9.43
CA ALA A 4 -9.33 -22.30 -9.64
C ALA A 4 -8.36 -21.55 -8.72
N SER A 5 -7.98 -22.16 -7.60
CA SER A 5 -6.95 -21.62 -6.71
C SER A 5 -5.63 -21.49 -7.47
N SER A 6 -5.35 -20.30 -7.99
CA SER A 6 -4.08 -19.97 -8.63
C SER A 6 -2.96 -20.14 -7.60
N SER A 7 -2.11 -21.14 -7.77
CA SER A 7 -0.91 -21.31 -6.95
C SER A 7 0.03 -20.13 -7.21
N VAL A 8 0.23 -19.27 -6.21
CA VAL A 8 1.24 -18.20 -6.26
C VAL A 8 2.62 -18.86 -6.20
N ARG A 9 3.50 -18.54 -7.16
CA ARG A 9 4.91 -18.93 -7.16
C ARG A 9 5.79 -17.70 -6.98
N ILE A 10 6.78 -17.81 -6.10
CA ILE A 10 7.76 -16.75 -5.84
C ILE A 10 9.08 -17.21 -6.45
N THR A 11 9.73 -16.34 -7.22
CA THR A 11 11.04 -16.62 -7.83
C THR A 11 11.98 -15.41 -7.68
N PRO A 12 13.22 -15.59 -7.19
CA PRO A 12 13.81 -16.86 -6.76
C PRO A 12 13.14 -17.46 -5.51
N GLU A 13 13.31 -18.76 -5.32
CA GLU A 13 12.87 -19.43 -4.09
C GLU A 13 13.72 -18.89 -2.93
N PRO A 14 13.11 -18.35 -1.86
CA PRO A 14 13.86 -17.81 -0.73
C PRO A 14 14.62 -18.92 -0.01
N THR A 15 15.76 -18.57 0.60
CA THR A 15 16.41 -19.49 1.54
C THR A 15 15.57 -19.66 2.80
N ILE A 16 15.91 -20.65 3.63
CA ILE A 16 15.22 -20.88 4.91
C ILE A 16 15.38 -19.66 5.82
N GLU A 17 16.55 -19.03 5.85
CA GLU A 17 16.80 -17.83 6.64
C GLU A 17 15.95 -16.65 6.16
N GLU A 18 15.84 -16.45 4.84
CA GLU A 18 15.04 -15.39 4.25
C GLU A 18 13.54 -15.60 4.51
N ALA A 19 13.05 -16.83 4.33
CA ALA A 19 11.67 -17.19 4.63
C ALA A 19 11.34 -16.98 6.12
N ALA A 20 12.25 -17.35 7.01
CA ALA A 20 12.11 -17.15 8.44
C ALA A 20 12.09 -15.64 8.81
N ALA A 21 12.97 -14.84 8.21
CA ALA A 21 13.02 -13.39 8.43
C ALA A 21 11.73 -12.71 7.97
N ILE A 22 11.20 -13.09 6.80
CA ILE A 22 9.93 -12.55 6.27
C ILE A 22 8.76 -12.93 7.18
N ALA A 23 8.67 -14.20 7.59
CA ALA A 23 7.62 -14.67 8.48
C ALA A 23 7.66 -13.94 9.83
N ALA A 24 8.84 -13.75 10.40
CA ALA A 24 9.03 -12.99 11.63
C ALA A 24 8.60 -11.52 11.46
N ALA A 25 8.96 -10.88 10.35
CA ALA A 25 8.56 -9.50 10.07
C ALA A 25 7.03 -9.36 9.96
N ILE A 26 6.34 -10.29 9.29
CA ILE A 26 4.87 -10.31 9.21
C ILE A 26 4.27 -10.45 10.62
N GLU A 27 4.81 -11.36 11.43
CA GLU A 27 4.31 -11.61 12.79
C GLU A 27 4.52 -10.43 13.74
N ILE A 28 5.62 -9.69 13.59
CA ILE A 28 5.93 -8.50 14.38
C ILE A 28 5.06 -7.31 13.94
N THR A 29 4.84 -7.15 12.63
CA THR A 29 4.14 -5.99 12.07
C THR A 29 2.62 -6.15 12.04
N ARG A 30 2.09 -7.37 12.21
CA ARG A 30 0.64 -7.57 12.17
C ARG A 30 -0.05 -6.81 13.30
N PRO A 31 -1.20 -6.16 13.02
CA PRO A 31 -2.01 -5.55 14.05
C PRO A 31 -2.44 -6.59 15.09
N ARG A 32 -2.15 -6.36 16.37
CA ARG A 32 -2.76 -7.14 17.45
C ARG A 32 -4.16 -6.56 17.69
N ILE A 33 -5.20 -7.30 17.35
CA ILE A 33 -6.57 -6.92 17.68
C ILE A 33 -6.72 -7.06 19.20
N MET A 34 -6.58 -5.95 19.92
CA MET A 34 -6.85 -5.88 21.34
C MET A 34 -8.34 -5.61 21.52
N VAL A 35 -9.10 -6.63 21.91
CA VAL A 35 -10.54 -6.51 22.17
C VAL A 35 -10.72 -5.57 23.37
N GLY A 36 -11.36 -4.41 23.15
CA GLY A 36 -11.75 -3.49 24.22
C GLY A 36 -10.90 -2.22 24.39
N GLN A 37 -10.03 -1.87 23.45
CA GLN A 37 -9.43 -0.53 23.43
C GLN A 37 -10.28 0.41 22.59
N GLU A 38 -10.79 1.46 23.20
CA GLU A 38 -11.34 2.61 22.49
C GLU A 38 -10.15 3.30 21.80
N VAL A 39 -10.00 3.03 20.50
CA VAL A 39 -8.94 3.62 19.68
C VAL A 39 -9.35 5.06 19.42
N GLU A 40 -8.70 5.99 20.11
CA GLU A 40 -8.81 7.42 19.80
C GLU A 40 -8.53 7.61 18.30
N PRO A 41 -9.35 8.36 17.54
CA PRO A 41 -9.22 8.43 16.10
C PRO A 41 -7.85 8.99 15.73
N GLU A 42 -6.95 8.08 15.36
CA GLU A 42 -5.57 8.38 15.01
C GLU A 42 -5.57 9.42 13.88
N ALA A 43 -4.69 10.42 14.01
CA ALA A 43 -4.58 11.48 13.00
C ALA A 43 -4.32 10.83 11.64
N ARG A 44 -5.35 10.80 10.78
CA ARG A 44 -5.32 10.17 9.47
C ARG A 44 -4.39 10.97 8.55
N TRP A 45 -3.11 10.64 8.59
CA TRP A 45 -2.17 11.07 7.57
C TRP A 45 -2.64 10.46 6.26
N ARG A 46 -3.25 11.30 5.41
CA ARG A 46 -3.66 10.88 4.08
C ARG A 46 -2.40 10.77 3.24
N PHE A 47 -2.13 9.57 2.73
CA PHE A 47 -1.07 9.36 1.75
C PHE A 47 -1.24 10.34 0.58
N SER A 48 -0.34 11.33 0.49
CA SER A 48 -0.23 12.19 -0.69
C SER A 48 0.48 11.38 -1.76
N GLY A 49 -0.26 10.50 -2.45
CA GLY A 49 0.23 9.70 -3.59
C GLY A 49 0.69 10.54 -4.79
N ARG A 50 0.97 11.82 -4.57
CA ARG A 50 1.47 12.80 -5.52
C ARG A 50 2.92 13.12 -5.21
N TRP A 51 3.80 12.16 -5.46
CA TRP A 51 5.21 12.50 -5.65
C TRP A 51 5.65 12.38 -7.13
N TRP A 52 4.85 11.74 -8.01
CA TRP A 52 5.13 11.63 -9.45
C TRP A 52 3.96 12.02 -10.37
N SER A 53 2.81 12.38 -9.82
CA SER A 53 1.64 12.76 -10.64
C SER A 53 1.70 14.25 -11.00
N ARG A 54 1.90 14.57 -12.29
CA ARG A 54 1.79 15.94 -12.81
C ARG A 54 0.46 16.59 -12.37
N PRO A 55 0.48 17.80 -11.77
CA PRO A 55 -0.73 18.44 -11.27
C PRO A 55 -1.72 18.72 -12.42
N VAL A 56 -3.01 18.57 -12.13
CA VAL A 56 -4.12 18.77 -13.09
C VAL A 56 -4.10 20.19 -13.68
N ALA A 57 -3.57 21.18 -12.95
CA ALA A 57 -3.37 22.54 -13.44
C ALA A 57 -2.46 22.60 -14.68
N SER A 58 -1.47 21.70 -14.79
CA SER A 58 -0.60 21.58 -15.97
C SER A 58 -1.31 20.98 -17.20
N ARG A 59 -2.52 20.42 -17.04
CA ARG A 59 -3.34 19.86 -18.12
C ARG A 59 -4.43 20.81 -18.63
N ARG A 60 -4.52 22.03 -18.11
CA ARG A 60 -5.46 23.03 -18.64
C ARG A 60 -4.73 23.90 -19.66
N ALA A 61 -5.06 23.75 -20.94
CA ALA A 61 -4.71 24.75 -21.94
C ALA A 61 -5.35 26.08 -21.50
N ARG A 62 -4.54 27.06 -21.10
CA ARG A 62 -5.03 28.41 -20.81
C ARG A 62 -5.33 29.05 -22.16
N PRO A 63 -6.60 29.36 -22.51
CA PRO A 63 -6.87 30.19 -23.68
C PRO A 63 -6.20 31.55 -23.44
N ALA A 64 -5.36 31.98 -24.38
CA ALA A 64 -4.72 33.29 -24.31
C ALA A 64 -5.82 34.36 -24.42
N ALA A 65 -5.88 35.24 -23.41
CA ALA A 65 -6.67 36.45 -23.53
C ALA A 65 -6.12 37.24 -24.73
N ARG A 66 -6.93 37.36 -25.78
CA ARG A 66 -6.64 38.19 -26.95
C ARG A 66 -6.74 39.66 -26.51
N SER A 67 -5.72 40.43 -26.90
CA SER A 67 -5.70 41.90 -26.95
C SER A 67 -6.76 42.44 -27.88
#